data_AF-A0A174FQ36-F1
#
_entry.id   AF-A0A174FQ36-F1
#
_cell.length_a   1.000
_cell.length_b   1.000
_cell.length_c   1.000
_cell.angle_alpha   90.00
_cell.angle_beta   90.00
_cell.angle_gamma   90.00
#
_symmetry.space_group_name_H-M   'P 1'
#
loop_
_entity.id
_entity.type
_entity.pdbx_description
1 polymer ?
#
loop_
_entity_poly.entity_id
_entity_poly.type
_entity_poly.pdbx_seq_one_letter_code
_entity_poly.pdbx_strand_id
1 'polypeptide(L)'
;MPQFINKFMYILLILFITFLVLNEFYVIDFSTNLKNIFIFLTLILILLTSMKEILSGTNGFIKFLNVMTLLCTIIGGIFSIIKGQLNTFIYICLIFSLINGVIVLTYSKT
;
A
#
# COMPACT_ATOMS: atom_id res chain seq x y z
N MET A 1 -1.16 -3.26 18.20
CA MET A 1 -0.10 -2.29 17.87
C MET A 1 -0.48 -0.95 18.50
N PRO A 2 0.46 -0.23 19.13
CA PRO A 2 0.17 1.11 19.67
C PRO A 2 -0.45 1.99 18.58
N GLN A 3 -1.49 2.75 18.94
CA GLN A 3 -2.29 3.53 18.00
C GLN A 3 -1.44 4.55 17.20
N PHE A 4 -0.43 5.12 17.86
CA PHE A 4 0.58 5.98 17.24
C PHE A 4 1.33 5.29 16.10
N ILE A 5 1.83 4.07 16.34
CA ILE A 5 2.61 3.33 15.34
C ILE A 5 1.72 2.97 14.15
N ASN A 6 0.46 2.60 14.38
CA ASN A 6 -0.49 2.33 13.30
C ASN A 6 -0.70 3.57 12.40
N LYS A 7 -0.93 4.75 13.00
CA LYS A 7 -1.06 6.01 12.25
C LYS A 7 0.21 6.34 11.47
N PHE A 8 1.38 6.18 12.10
CA PHE A 8 2.67 6.39 11.45
C PHE A 8 2.85 5.49 10.23
N MET A 9 2.49 4.21 10.31
CA MET A 9 2.58 3.29 9.18
C MET A 9 1.71 3.72 8.00
N TYR A 10 0.48 4.17 8.25
CA TYR A 10 -0.39 4.66 7.19
C TYR A 10 0.08 5.97 6.56
N ILE A 11 0.64 6.89 7.35
CA ILE A 11 1.25 8.12 6.84
C ILE A 11 2.45 7.78 5.94
N LEU A 12 3.30 6.86 6.40
CA LEU A 12 4.46 6.41 5.63
C LEU A 12 4.04 5.71 4.32
N LEU A 13 2.98 4.91 4.38
CA LEU A 13 2.37 4.27 3.21
C LEU A 13 1.93 5.32 2.18
N ILE A 14 1.14 6.30 2.61
CA ILE A 14 0.66 7.38 1.74
C ILE A 14 1.84 8.12 1.13
N LEU A 15 2.86 8.46 1.93
CA LEU A 15 4.05 9.18 1.47
C LEU A 15 4.82 8.42 0.39
N PHE A 16 5.02 7.11 0.56
CA PHE A 16 5.69 6.31 -0.46
C PHE A 16 4.87 6.17 -1.75
N ILE A 17 3.55 6.06 -1.63
CA ILE A 17 2.67 6.05 -2.81
C ILE A 17 2.76 7.39 -3.55
N THR A 18 2.79 8.51 -2.82
CA THR A 18 2.98 9.83 -3.41
C THR A 18 4.30 9.93 -4.16
N PHE A 19 5.41 9.45 -3.59
CA PHE A 19 6.70 9.45 -4.30
C PHE A 19 6.69 8.59 -5.56
N LEU A 20 6.05 7.43 -5.55
CA LEU A 20 5.90 6.60 -6.75
C LEU A 20 5.11 7.33 -7.85
N VAL A 21 4.01 8.00 -7.47
CA VAL A 21 3.19 8.77 -8.40
C VAL A 21 3.96 9.95 -8.99
N LEU A 22 4.73 10.68 -8.17
CA LEU A 22 5.56 11.80 -8.66
C LEU A 22 6.64 11.34 -9.65
N ASN A 23 7.19 10.15 -9.45
CA ASN A 23 8.13 9.54 -10.39
C ASN A 23 7.45 9.16 -11.71
N GLU A 24 6.21 8.67 -11.66
CA GLU A 24 5.47 8.30 -12.87
C GLU A 24 5.01 9.52 -13.69
N PHE A 25 4.76 10.65 -13.04
CA PHE A 25 4.52 11.93 -13.70
C PHE A 25 5.80 12.68 -14.10
N TYR A 26 6.98 12.06 -13.98
CA TYR A 26 8.28 12.67 -14.27
C TYR A 26 8.55 13.99 -13.52
N VAL A 27 7.88 14.20 -12.38
CA VAL A 27 8.14 15.37 -11.51
C VAL A 27 9.45 15.16 -10.76
N ILE A 28 9.74 13.91 -10.38
CA ILE A 28 10.99 13.49 -9.73
C ILE A 28 11.50 12.23 -10.43
N ASP A 29 12.56 12.34 -11.22
CA ASP A 29 13.16 11.18 -11.89
C ASP A 29 14.01 10.37 -10.92
N PHE A 30 13.52 9.19 -10.53
CA PHE A 30 14.31 8.24 -9.76
C PHE A 30 15.14 7.35 -10.67
N SER A 31 16.34 6.97 -10.21
CA SER A 31 17.09 5.89 -10.86
C SER A 31 16.28 4.59 -10.81
N THR A 32 16.49 3.72 -11.80
CA THR A 32 15.80 2.41 -11.90
C THR A 32 15.92 1.60 -10.61
N ASN A 33 17.10 1.59 -10.00
CA ASN A 33 17.34 0.91 -8.72
C ASN A 33 16.53 1.54 -7.58
N LEU A 34 16.52 2.87 -7.47
CA LEU A 34 15.81 3.56 -6.40
C LEU A 34 14.29 3.38 -6.54
N LYS A 35 13.77 3.45 -7.77
CA LYS A 35 12.37 3.15 -8.09
C LYS A 35 11.98 1.75 -7.63
N ASN A 36 12.78 0.74 -7.96
CA ASN A 36 12.51 -0.65 -7.57
C ASN A 36 12.52 -0.83 -6.04
N ILE A 37 13.45 -0.18 -5.34
CA ILE A 37 13.49 -0.19 -3.87
C ILE A 37 12.20 0.41 -3.31
N PHE A 38 11.76 1.57 -3.79
CA PHE A 38 10.52 2.21 -3.33
C PHE A 38 9.29 1.33 -3.59
N ILE A 39 9.17 0.73 -4.77
CA ILE A 39 8.08 -0.21 -5.09
C ILE A 39 8.08 -1.36 -4.08
N PHE A 40 9.24 -1.98 -3.84
CA PHE A 40 9.33 -3.12 -2.93
C PHE A 40 8.98 -2.73 -1.49
N LEU A 41 9.45 -1.57 -1.04
CA LEU A 41 9.16 -1.03 0.28
C LEU A 41 7.65 -0.76 0.45
N THR A 42 6.99 -0.19 -0.56
CA THR A 42 5.53 0.00 -0.54
C THR A 42 4.78 -1.31 -0.45
N LEU A 43 5.16 -2.33 -1.23
CA LEU A 43 4.49 -3.62 -1.21
C LEU A 43 4.57 -4.30 0.17
N ILE A 44 5.75 -4.27 0.80
CA ILE A 44 5.93 -4.78 2.17
C ILE A 44 5.01 -4.04 3.14
N LEU A 45 4.97 -2.70 3.04
CA LEU A 45 4.15 -1.89 3.94
C LEU A 45 2.67 -2.21 3.78
N ILE A 46 2.19 -2.35 2.54
CA ILE A 46 0.80 -2.72 2.23
C ILE A 46 0.45 -4.08 2.82
N LEU A 47 1.34 -5.07 2.67
CA LEU A 47 1.13 -6.41 3.24
C LEU A 47 0.99 -6.33 4.76
N LEU A 48 1.89 -5.60 5.42
CA LEU A 48 1.89 -5.48 6.87
C LEU A 48 0.63 -4.77 7.40
N THR A 49 0.24 -3.65 6.78
CA THR A 49 -0.97 -2.90 7.19
C THR A 49 -2.24 -3.73 6.93
N SER A 50 -2.33 -4.40 5.78
CA SER A 50 -3.50 -5.20 5.41
C SER A 50 -3.67 -6.42 6.32
N MET A 51 -2.60 -7.16 6.60
CA MET A 51 -2.63 -8.29 7.54
C MET A 51 -3.07 -7.83 8.92
N LYS A 52 -2.49 -6.75 9.44
CA LYS A 52 -2.86 -6.21 10.76
C LYS A 52 -4.34 -5.86 10.83
N GLU A 53 -4.91 -5.23 9.82
CA GLU A 53 -6.32 -4.86 9.80
C GLU A 53 -7.24 -6.08 9.83
N ILE A 54 -6.91 -7.10 9.02
CA ILE A 54 -7.66 -8.37 8.97
C ILE A 54 -7.70 -9.05 10.34
N LEU A 55 -6.56 -9.06 11.04
CA LEU A 55 -6.43 -9.65 12.38
C LEU A 55 -7.07 -8.80 13.49
N SER A 56 -7.13 -7.47 13.32
CA SER A 56 -7.61 -6.55 14.36
C SER A 56 -9.14 -6.48 14.52
N GLY A 57 -9.90 -7.25 13.73
CA GLY A 57 -11.36 -7.33 13.89
C GLY A 57 -12.12 -6.05 13.52
N THR A 58 -11.53 -5.18 12.70
CA THR A 58 -12.17 -3.95 12.18
C THR A 58 -13.47 -4.25 11.43
N ASN A 59 -14.30 -3.21 11.23
CA ASN A 59 -15.55 -3.26 10.45
C ASN A 59 -15.48 -4.17 9.21
N GLY A 60 -16.56 -4.91 8.93
CA GLY A 60 -16.61 -5.90 7.85
C GLY A 60 -16.20 -5.36 6.47
N PHE A 61 -16.55 -4.11 6.15
CA PHE A 61 -16.14 -3.45 4.91
C PHE A 61 -14.63 -3.21 4.82
N ILE A 62 -14.00 -2.71 5.90
CA ILE A 62 -12.55 -2.49 5.97
C ILE A 62 -11.82 -3.83 5.88
N LYS A 63 -12.33 -4.87 6.54
CA LYS A 63 -11.77 -6.22 6.45
C LYS A 63 -11.84 -6.76 5.02
N PHE A 64 -12.96 -6.59 4.32
CA PHE A 64 -13.12 -7.00 2.93
C PHE A 64 -12.14 -6.26 2.00
N LEU A 65 -12.05 -4.93 2.14
CA LEU A 65 -11.11 -4.12 1.35
C LEU A 65 -9.67 -4.59 1.55
N ASN A 66 -9.27 -4.85 2.80
CA ASN A 66 -7.92 -5.31 3.13
C ASN A 66 -7.59 -6.72 2.58
N VAL A 67 -8.56 -7.63 2.56
CA VAL A 67 -8.40 -8.96 1.93
C VAL A 67 -8.19 -8.81 0.43
N MET A 68 -8.96 -7.93 -0.22
CA MET A 68 -8.82 -7.68 -1.65
C MET A 68 -7.47 -7.04 -1.99
N THR A 69 -7.01 -6.05 -1.22
CA THR A 69 -5.63 -5.53 -1.37
C THR A 69 -4.62 -6.65 -1.28
N LEU A 70 -4.72 -7.53 -0.29
CA LEU A 70 -3.75 -8.60 -0.06
C LEU A 70 -3.65 -9.57 -1.25
N LEU A 71 -4.81 -9.99 -1.79
CA LEU A 71 -4.87 -10.82 -2.98
C LEU A 71 -4.26 -10.09 -4.20
N CYS A 72 -4.59 -8.82 -4.39
CA CYS A 72 -4.00 -8.00 -5.45
C CYS A 72 -2.49 -7.81 -5.27
N THR A 73 -1.97 -7.68 -4.05
CA THR A 73 -0.53 -7.55 -3.78
C THR A 73 0.20 -8.84 -4.13
N ILE A 74 -0.34 -10.00 -3.77
CA ILE A 74 0.28 -11.30 -4.07
C ILE A 74 0.30 -11.53 -5.58
N ILE A 75 -0.85 -11.37 -6.25
CA ILE A 75 -0.95 -11.58 -7.70
C ILE A 75 -0.11 -10.54 -8.46
N GLY A 76 -0.22 -9.27 -8.08
CA GLY A 76 0.53 -8.16 -8.66
C GLY A 76 2.04 -8.32 -8.48
N GLY A 77 2.48 -8.75 -7.30
CA GLY A 77 3.88 -9.04 -6.99
C GLY A 77 4.45 -10.16 -7.85
N ILE A 78 3.73 -11.29 -7.99
CA ILE A 78 4.14 -12.41 -8.85
C ILE A 78 4.28 -11.95 -10.31
N PHE A 79 3.28 -11.24 -10.82
CA PHE A 79 3.32 -10.73 -12.21
C PHE A 79 4.43 -9.69 -12.43
N SER A 80 4.74 -8.87 -11.43
CA SER A 80 5.83 -7.90 -11.51
C SER A 80 7.19 -8.55 -11.63
N ILE A 81 7.40 -9.71 -10.98
CA ILE A 81 8.63 -10.49 -11.11
C ILE A 81 8.73 -11.11 -12.51
N ILE A 82 7.62 -11.64 -13.03
CA ILE A 82 7.60 -12.34 -14.33
C ILE A 82 7.79 -11.37 -15.50
N LYS A 83 7.15 -10.20 -15.48
CA LYS A 83 7.18 -9.23 -16.59
C LYS A 83 8.21 -8.12 -16.43
N GLY A 84 8.81 -7.95 -15.24
CA GLY A 84 9.74 -6.86 -14.95
C GLY A 84 9.12 -5.46 -15.03
N GLN A 85 7.79 -5.36 -15.09
CA GLN A 85 7.04 -4.12 -15.23
C GLN A 85 5.95 -4.03 -14.15
N LEU A 86 5.60 -2.81 -13.78
CA LEU A 86 4.46 -2.55 -12.88
C LEU A 86 3.17 -3.02 -13.56
N ASN A 87 2.44 -3.89 -12.88
CA ASN A 87 1.21 -4.49 -13.40
C ASN A 87 -0.02 -3.72 -12.90
N THR A 88 -1.12 -3.73 -13.66
CA THR A 88 -2.40 -3.09 -13.29
C THR A 88 -2.91 -3.50 -11.92
N PHE A 89 -2.63 -4.73 -11.48
CA PHE A 89 -2.94 -5.23 -10.14
C PHE A 89 -2.21 -4.49 -9.01
N ILE A 90 -0.99 -4.01 -9.24
CA ILE A 90 -0.25 -3.20 -8.26
C ILE A 90 -0.94 -1.84 -8.12
N TYR A 91 -1.34 -1.20 -9.23
CA TYR A 91 -2.06 0.07 -9.19
C TYR A 91 -3.39 -0.03 -8.44
N ILE A 92 -4.16 -1.10 -8.68
CA ILE A 92 -5.41 -1.36 -7.93
C ILE A 92 -5.11 -1.50 -6.43
N CYS A 93 -4.04 -2.21 -6.09
CA CYS A 93 -3.60 -2.37 -4.70
C CYS A 93 -3.23 -1.03 -4.05
N LEU A 94 -2.51 -0.16 -4.77
CA LEU A 94 -2.16 1.18 -4.29
C LEU A 94 -3.41 2.01 -3.97
N ILE A 95 -4.41 2.00 -4.85
CA ILE A 95 -5.66 2.76 -4.67
C ILE A 95 -6.43 2.25 -3.45
N PHE A 96 -6.62 0.94 -3.33
CA PHE A 96 -7.34 0.39 -2.18
C PHE A 96 -6.59 0.60 -0.87
N SER A 97 -5.25 0.55 -0.89
CA SER A 97 -4.44 0.84 0.29
C SER A 97 -4.49 2.31 0.69
N LEU A 98 -4.54 3.24 -0.28
CA LEU A 98 -4.77 4.67 -0.04
C LEU A 98 -6.14 4.91 0.60
N ILE A 99 -7.21 4.35 0.02
CA ILE A 99 -8.57 4.47 0.55
C ILE A 99 -8.61 3.95 1.99
N ASN A 100 -8.02 2.78 2.23
CA ASN A 100 -7.97 2.23 3.57
C ASN A 100 -7.19 3.13 4.55
N GLY A 101 -6.03 3.65 4.14
CA GLY A 101 -5.23 4.55 4.95
C GLY A 101 -5.95 5.84 5.32
N VAL A 102 -6.67 6.44 4.37
CA VAL A 102 -7.50 7.63 4.63
C VAL A 102 -8.62 7.31 5.61
N ILE A 103 -9.34 6.20 5.43
CA ILE A 103 -10.40 5.76 6.35
C ILE A 103 -9.83 5.56 7.75
N VAL A 104 -8.72 4.84 7.90
CA VAL A 104 -8.12 4.57 9.21
C VAL A 104 -7.63 5.86 9.89
N LEU A 105 -7.07 6.82 9.14
CA LEU A 105 -6.60 8.09 9.70
C LEU A 105 -7.74 9.03 10.11
N THR A 106 -8.83 9.07 9.34
CA THR A 106 -9.98 9.95 9.58
C THR A 106 -10.97 9.38 10.59
N TYR A 107 -11.22 8.06 10.54
CA TYR A 107 -12.18 7.38 11.40
C TYR A 107 -11.54 6.71 12.62
N SER A 108 -10.21 6.81 12.84
CA SER A 108 -9.66 6.42 14.14
C SER A 108 -10.26 7.34 15.21
N LYS A 109 -11.35 6.89 15.84
CA LYS A 109 -11.84 7.49 17.08
C LYS A 109 -10.67 7.49 18.07
N THR A 110 -10.40 8.68 18.60
CA THR A 110 -9.72 8.89 19.88
C THR A 110 -10.24 7.92 20.92
#